data_AF-A0A1L9GWC9-F1
#
_entry.id   AF-A0A1L9GWC9-F1
#
_cell.length_a   1.000
_cell.length_b   1.000
_cell.length_c   1.000
_cell.angle_alpha   90.00
_cell.angle_beta   90.00
_cell.angle_gamma   90.00
#
_symmetry.space_group_name_H-M   'P 1'
#
loop_
_entity.id
_entity.type
_entity.pdbx_description
1 polymer ?
#
loop_
_entity_poly.entity_id
_entity_poly.type
_entity_poly.pdbx_seq_one_letter_code
_entity_poly.pdbx_strand_id
1 'polypeptide(L)'
;MEKEYRYREPKSVKEAWKRLKHRIVPAILAGLALALLVFLLQYFDIDKAYGLGTSAVIFTSFASSIYIMFITPNSRAAKNSKFVKSYTIAGIVGSIGGLGLAVMPLYAVAALVIFFVSVLMIITKSEHPPAAAIAFAFVLFRIGVIGIIIIASGVIIVVALRYLLEKTTFEVEREMLKVSLREKQKRIGLQNSKNAHHKRRR
;
A
#
# COMPACT_ATOMS: atom_id res chain seq x y z
N MET A 1 16.92 -15.52 -4.65
CA MET A 1 16.23 -16.44 -5.57
C MET A 1 14.83 -15.92 -5.84
N GLU A 2 14.66 -15.09 -6.86
CA GLU A 2 13.34 -14.74 -7.39
C GLU A 2 12.77 -15.97 -8.07
N LYS A 3 11.62 -16.47 -7.60
CA LYS A 3 10.87 -17.48 -8.33
C LYS A 3 10.24 -16.78 -9.52
N GLU A 4 10.83 -17.00 -10.69
CA GLU A 4 10.26 -16.61 -11.98
C GLU A 4 8.82 -17.15 -12.06
N TYR A 5 7.83 -16.24 -12.01
CA TYR A 5 6.42 -16.60 -12.12
C TYR A 5 6.13 -16.99 -13.58
N ARG A 6 6.49 -18.22 -13.96
CA ARG A 6 6.04 -18.77 -15.25
C ARG A 6 4.52 -18.72 -15.28
N TYR A 7 3.99 -18.01 -16.28
CA TYR A 7 2.56 -17.89 -16.54
C TYR A 7 2.02 -19.28 -16.89
N ARG A 8 1.56 -20.04 -15.88
CA ARG A 8 0.88 -21.31 -16.11
C ARG A 8 -0.52 -21.01 -16.58
N GLU A 9 -0.90 -21.45 -17.78
CA GLU A 9 -2.29 -21.39 -18.22
C GLU A 9 -3.23 -22.03 -17.17
N PRO A 10 -4.40 -21.43 -16.91
CA PRO A 10 -5.35 -21.98 -15.95
C PRO A 10 -5.83 -23.35 -16.43
N LYS A 11 -5.79 -24.35 -15.54
CA LYS A 11 -6.21 -25.72 -15.89
C LYS A 11 -7.72 -25.91 -15.85
N SER A 12 -8.46 -24.93 -15.31
CA SER A 12 -9.92 -24.94 -15.26
C SER A 12 -10.51 -23.53 -15.22
N VAL A 13 -11.78 -23.40 -15.62
CA VAL A 13 -12.57 -22.16 -15.54
C VAL A 13 -12.64 -21.62 -14.11
N LYS A 14 -12.71 -22.51 -13.11
CA LYS A 14 -12.71 -22.12 -11.68
C LYS A 14 -11.38 -21.47 -11.27
N GLU A 15 -10.24 -21.98 -11.76
CA GLU A 15 -8.93 -21.36 -11.53
C GLU A 15 -8.81 -20.00 -12.23
N ALA A 16 -9.33 -19.88 -13.46
CA ALA A 16 -9.35 -18.63 -14.20
C ALA A 16 -10.16 -17.54 -13.47
N TRP A 17 -11.39 -17.86 -13.06
CA TRP A 17 -12.25 -16.97 -12.29
C TRP A 17 -11.60 -16.53 -10.97
N LYS A 18 -10.94 -17.47 -10.29
CA LYS A 18 -10.25 -17.17 -9.03
C LYS A 18 -9.10 -16.19 -9.24
N ARG A 19 -8.25 -16.39 -10.25
CA ARG A 19 -7.16 -15.46 -10.58
C ARG A 19 -7.70 -14.09 -10.97
N LEU A 20 -8.81 -14.06 -11.71
CA LEU A 20 -9.48 -12.82 -12.08
C LEU A 20 -9.93 -12.05 -10.83
N LYS A 21 -10.61 -12.71 -9.88
CA LYS A 21 -11.01 -12.09 -8.60
C LYS A 21 -9.82 -11.49 -7.83
N HIS A 22 -8.68 -12.18 -7.79
CA HIS A 22 -7.47 -11.68 -7.11
C HIS A 22 -6.85 -10.45 -7.78
N ARG A 23 -7.15 -10.19 -9.06
CA ARG A 23 -6.68 -8.99 -9.77
C ARG A 23 -7.71 -7.86 -9.71
N ILE A 24 -8.99 -8.20 -9.87
CA ILE A 24 -10.08 -7.22 -9.93
C ILE A 24 -10.34 -6.61 -8.55
N VAL A 25 -10.38 -7.40 -7.47
CA VAL A 25 -10.72 -6.87 -6.13
C VAL A 25 -9.72 -5.78 -5.67
N PRO A 26 -8.39 -5.97 -5.73
CA PRO A 26 -7.46 -4.89 -5.39
C PRO A 26 -7.60 -3.67 -6.28
N ALA A 27 -7.85 -3.85 -7.59
CA ALA A 27 -8.05 -2.74 -8.53
C ALA A 27 -9.31 -1.92 -8.20
N ILE A 28 -10.42 -2.59 -7.89
CA ILE A 28 -11.67 -1.93 -7.48
C ILE A 28 -11.46 -1.16 -6.17
N LEU A 29 -10.82 -1.78 -5.17
CA LEU A 29 -10.57 -1.10 -3.89
C LEU A 29 -9.59 0.07 -4.03
N ALA A 30 -8.60 -0.04 -4.91
CA ALA A 30 -7.71 1.07 -5.26
C ALA A 30 -8.47 2.23 -5.92
N GLY A 31 -9.34 1.92 -6.89
CA GLY A 31 -10.20 2.91 -7.54
C GLY A 31 -11.16 3.59 -6.55
N LEU A 32 -11.75 2.82 -5.63
CA LEU A 32 -12.59 3.36 -4.56
C LEU A 32 -11.79 4.28 -3.61
N ALA A 33 -10.58 3.88 -3.22
CA ALA A 33 -9.70 4.71 -2.39
C ALA A 33 -9.37 6.05 -3.06
N LEU A 34 -9.07 6.02 -4.37
CA LEU A 34 -8.82 7.22 -5.17
C LEU A 34 -10.05 8.09 -5.27
N ALA A 35 -11.23 7.52 -5.55
CA ALA A 35 -12.48 8.27 -5.66
C ALA A 35 -12.84 8.97 -4.34
N LEU A 36 -12.69 8.27 -3.21
CA LEU A 36 -12.92 8.86 -1.89
C LEU A 36 -11.92 9.97 -1.56
N LEU A 37 -10.66 9.82 -1.97
CA LEU A 37 -9.65 10.86 -1.80
C LEU A 37 -9.96 12.10 -2.64
N VAL A 38 -10.34 11.92 -3.92
CA VAL A 38 -10.72 13.04 -4.79
C VAL A 38 -11.95 13.76 -4.23
N PHE A 39 -12.96 13.00 -3.79
CA PHE A 39 -14.12 13.56 -3.12
C PHE A 39 -13.73 14.38 -1.89
N LEU A 40 -12.83 13.87 -1.05
CA LEU A 40 -12.33 14.57 0.13
C LEU A 40 -11.62 15.89 -0.26
N LEU A 41 -10.70 15.84 -1.22
CA LEU A 41 -9.94 17.02 -1.67
C LEU A 41 -10.86 18.09 -2.27
N GLN A 42 -11.88 17.68 -3.03
CA GLN A 42 -12.87 18.57 -3.63
C GLN A 42 -13.86 19.13 -2.61
N TYR A 43 -14.37 18.30 -1.69
CA TYR A 43 -15.33 18.74 -0.67
C TYR A 43 -14.77 19.84 0.24
N PHE A 44 -13.47 19.80 0.52
CA PHE A 44 -12.79 20.81 1.34
C PHE A 44 -12.13 21.95 0.53
N ASP A 45 -12.31 21.99 -0.79
CA ASP A 45 -11.76 23.02 -1.68
C ASP A 45 -10.27 23.34 -1.42
N ILE A 46 -9.43 22.31 -1.33
CA ILE A 46 -8.05 22.43 -0.84
C ILE A 46 -7.20 23.40 -1.65
N ASP A 47 -7.39 23.47 -2.97
CA ASP A 47 -6.67 24.41 -3.81
C ASP A 47 -7.04 25.86 -3.51
N LYS A 48 -8.29 26.13 -3.11
CA LYS A 48 -8.73 27.46 -2.71
C LYS A 48 -8.14 27.86 -1.35
N ALA A 49 -7.97 26.88 -0.46
CA ALA A 49 -7.43 27.11 0.88
C ALA A 49 -5.91 27.33 0.90
N TYR A 50 -5.15 26.61 0.07
CA TYR A 50 -3.68 26.55 0.17
C TYR A 50 -2.94 26.94 -1.13
N GLY A 51 -3.67 27.16 -2.22
CA GLY A 51 -3.12 27.56 -3.51
C GLY A 51 -3.30 26.49 -4.59
N LEU A 52 -3.39 26.95 -5.84
CA LEU A 52 -3.58 26.11 -7.02
C LEU A 52 -2.50 25.03 -7.11
N GLY A 53 -2.93 23.77 -7.22
CA GLY A 53 -2.05 22.61 -7.36
C GLY A 53 -1.75 21.87 -6.06
N THR A 54 -2.20 22.37 -4.91
CA THR A 54 -2.07 21.66 -3.62
C THR A 54 -2.75 20.29 -3.68
N SER A 55 -3.98 20.25 -4.19
CA SER A 55 -4.77 19.03 -4.34
C SER A 55 -4.07 18.02 -5.26
N ALA A 56 -3.44 18.49 -6.34
CA ALA A 56 -2.74 17.64 -7.30
C ALA A 56 -1.51 16.97 -6.69
N VAL A 57 -0.71 17.69 -5.89
CA VAL A 57 0.47 17.10 -5.22
C VAL A 57 0.05 16.09 -4.16
N ILE A 58 -0.98 16.40 -3.36
CA ILE A 58 -1.52 15.44 -2.37
C ILE A 58 -2.10 14.21 -3.08
N PHE A 59 -2.92 14.42 -4.11
CA PHE A 59 -3.54 13.36 -4.91
C PHE A 59 -2.50 12.43 -5.52
N THR A 60 -1.48 12.97 -6.21
CA THR A 60 -0.46 12.16 -6.88
C THR A 60 0.38 11.35 -5.89
N SER A 61 0.70 11.92 -4.73
CA SER A 61 1.37 11.21 -3.65
C SER A 61 0.53 10.01 -3.16
N PHE A 62 -0.73 10.26 -2.77
CA PHE A 62 -1.61 9.17 -2.33
C PHE A 62 -1.92 8.16 -3.43
N ALA A 63 -2.05 8.59 -4.68
CA ALA A 63 -2.29 7.68 -5.79
C ALA A 63 -1.12 6.70 -5.96
N SER A 64 0.11 7.18 -5.81
CA SER A 64 1.30 6.33 -5.78
C SER A 64 1.28 5.36 -4.60
N SER A 65 0.91 5.83 -3.40
CA SER A 65 0.75 4.96 -2.22
C SER A 65 -0.33 3.89 -2.39
N ILE A 66 -1.49 4.25 -2.91
CA ILE A 66 -2.61 3.34 -3.20
C ILE A 66 -2.16 2.31 -4.22
N TYR A 67 -1.46 2.71 -5.28
CA TYR A 67 -0.90 1.76 -6.24
C TYR A 67 0.03 0.74 -5.57
N ILE A 68 0.97 1.20 -4.73
CA ILE A 68 1.89 0.31 -4.00
C ILE A 68 1.10 -0.62 -3.07
N MET A 69 0.14 -0.08 -2.32
CA MET A 69 -0.57 -0.80 -1.28
C MET A 69 -1.57 -1.84 -1.81
N PHE A 70 -2.20 -1.58 -2.95
CA PHE A 70 -3.24 -2.45 -3.51
C PHE A 70 -2.73 -3.30 -4.69
N ILE A 71 -1.87 -2.75 -5.56
CA ILE A 71 -1.39 -3.47 -6.76
C ILE A 71 -0.13 -4.28 -6.48
N THR A 72 0.75 -3.79 -5.60
CA THR A 72 1.98 -4.52 -5.19
C THR A 72 2.02 -4.79 -3.67
N PRO A 73 0.98 -5.45 -3.10
CA PRO A 73 0.78 -5.56 -1.66
C PRO A 73 1.87 -6.35 -0.92
N ASN A 74 2.64 -7.17 -1.64
CA ASN A 74 3.76 -7.96 -1.11
C ASN A 74 5.08 -7.17 -0.99
N SER A 75 5.13 -5.94 -1.51
CA SER A 75 6.31 -5.10 -1.40
C SER A 75 6.56 -4.70 0.06
N ARG A 76 7.84 -4.48 0.42
CA ARG A 76 8.17 -4.02 1.79
C ARG A 76 7.53 -2.68 2.11
N ALA A 77 7.40 -1.80 1.12
CA ALA A 77 6.82 -0.46 1.22
C ALA A 77 5.29 -0.46 1.38
N ALA A 78 4.60 -1.55 1.03
CA ALA A 78 3.16 -1.63 1.15
C ALA A 78 2.69 -1.72 2.61
N LYS A 79 3.49 -2.25 3.55
CA LYS A 79 3.08 -2.52 4.96
C LYS A 79 2.40 -1.32 5.64
N ASN A 80 1.24 -1.55 6.29
CA ASN A 80 0.41 -0.50 6.92
C ASN A 80 1.21 0.34 7.92
N SER A 81 2.02 -0.32 8.76
CA SER A 81 2.85 0.36 9.75
C SER A 81 3.91 1.26 9.11
N LYS A 82 4.43 0.92 7.93
CA LYS A 82 5.37 1.77 7.20
C LYS A 82 4.66 2.96 6.56
N PHE A 83 3.54 2.71 5.89
CA PHE A 83 2.70 3.74 5.30
C PHE A 83 2.33 4.82 6.33
N VAL A 84 1.73 4.43 7.45
CA VAL A 84 1.32 5.38 8.50
C VAL A 84 2.52 6.14 9.05
N LYS A 85 3.58 5.44 9.47
CA LYS A 85 4.80 6.08 10.02
C LYS A 85 5.43 7.06 9.05
N SER A 86 5.52 6.69 7.78
CA SER A 86 6.14 7.51 6.73
C SER A 86 5.39 8.84 6.51
N TYR A 87 4.05 8.80 6.49
CA TYR A 87 3.20 9.99 6.39
C TYR A 87 3.26 10.85 7.65
N THR A 88 3.36 10.23 8.83
CA THR A 88 3.57 10.95 10.09
C THR A 88 4.92 11.68 10.09
N ILE A 89 6.00 11.00 9.71
CA ILE A 89 7.34 11.62 9.58
C ILE A 89 7.30 12.75 8.57
N ALA A 90 6.70 12.52 7.39
CA ALA A 90 6.59 13.53 6.34
C ALA A 90 5.81 14.77 6.79
N GLY A 91 4.68 14.58 7.48
CA GLY A 91 3.88 15.68 8.02
C GLY A 91 4.65 16.50 9.05
N ILE A 92 5.33 15.85 10.00
CA ILE A 92 6.13 16.52 11.04
C ILE A 92 7.29 17.30 10.42
N VAL A 93 8.12 16.62 9.61
CA VAL A 93 9.32 17.23 9.03
C VAL A 93 8.95 18.31 8.01
N GLY A 94 7.92 18.09 7.20
CA GLY A 94 7.41 19.10 6.27
C GLY A 94 6.87 20.34 6.98
N SER A 95 6.12 20.16 8.07
CA SER A 95 5.58 21.28 8.86
C SER A 95 6.70 22.10 9.52
N ILE A 96 7.68 21.44 10.15
CA ILE A 96 8.84 22.10 10.74
C ILE A 96 9.69 22.78 9.66
N GLY A 97 9.93 22.07 8.55
CA GLY A 97 10.68 22.57 7.41
C GLY A 97 10.07 23.83 6.79
N GLY A 98 8.75 23.93 6.74
CA GLY A 98 8.03 25.12 6.29
C GLY A 98 8.43 26.39 7.04
N LEU A 99 8.80 26.30 8.33
CA LEU A 99 9.30 27.44 9.11
C LEU A 99 10.65 27.96 8.59
N GLY A 100 11.45 27.08 7.97
CA GLY A 100 12.74 27.44 7.37
C GLY A 100 12.62 28.43 6.20
N LEU A 101 11.43 28.56 5.59
CA LEU A 101 11.18 29.54 4.53
C LEU A 101 11.27 30.99 5.01
N ALA A 102 11.28 31.24 6.33
CA ALA A 102 11.52 32.56 6.89
C ALA A 102 12.99 33.02 6.71
N VAL A 103 13.92 32.08 6.49
CA VAL A 103 15.38 32.35 6.51
C VAL A 103 16.06 31.89 5.23
N MET A 104 15.53 30.87 4.56
CA MET A 104 16.15 30.23 3.40
C MET A 104 15.20 30.18 2.19
N PRO A 105 15.73 30.16 0.96
CA PRO A 105 14.91 30.04 -0.24
C PRO A 105 14.24 28.67 -0.34
N LEU A 106 13.10 28.61 -1.06
CA LEU A 106 12.25 27.43 -1.20
C LEU A 106 13.01 26.14 -1.55
N TYR A 107 13.86 26.19 -2.58
CA TYR A 107 14.58 25.00 -3.03
C TYR A 107 15.59 24.47 -2.00
N ALA A 108 16.21 25.35 -1.22
CA ALA A 108 17.12 24.94 -0.15
C ALA A 108 16.34 24.25 0.98
N VAL A 109 15.22 24.83 1.41
CA VAL A 109 14.34 24.23 2.42
C VAL A 109 13.80 22.89 1.94
N ALA A 110 13.32 22.81 0.70
CA ALA A 110 12.80 21.58 0.11
C ALA A 110 13.86 20.47 0.07
N ALA A 111 15.09 20.79 -0.35
CA ALA A 111 16.19 19.84 -0.39
C ALA A 111 16.52 19.30 1.01
N LEU A 112 16.60 20.18 2.02
CA LEU A 112 16.83 19.78 3.41
C LEU A 112 15.69 18.90 3.94
N VAL A 113 14.44 19.28 3.70
CA VAL A 113 13.26 18.50 4.14
C VAL A 113 13.27 17.11 3.51
N ILE A 114 13.47 17.00 2.20
CA ILE A 114 13.51 15.70 1.51
C ILE A 114 14.67 14.86 2.02
N PHE A 115 15.84 15.47 2.25
CA PHE A 115 17.00 14.79 2.84
C PHE A 115 16.66 14.22 4.23
N PHE A 116 16.16 15.04 5.15
CA PHE A 116 15.83 14.60 6.50
C PHE A 116 14.72 13.54 6.52
N VAL A 117 13.67 13.71 5.71
CA VAL A 117 12.60 12.72 5.58
C VAL A 117 13.16 11.38 5.11
N SER A 118 14.03 11.38 4.11
CA SER A 118 14.64 10.17 3.57
C SER A 118 15.51 9.46 4.62
N VAL A 119 16.37 10.22 5.32
CA VAL A 119 17.20 9.69 6.41
C VAL A 119 16.34 9.10 7.54
N LEU A 120 15.30 9.83 7.98
CA LEU A 120 14.41 9.37 9.05
C LEU A 120 13.62 8.13 8.64
N MET A 121 13.15 8.04 7.40
CA MET A 121 12.47 6.84 6.89
C MET A 121 13.40 5.62 6.87
N ILE A 122 14.67 5.79 6.53
CA ILE A 122 15.67 4.71 6.56
C ILE A 122 15.94 4.26 8.00
N ILE A 123 16.24 5.19 8.91
CA ILE A 123 16.53 4.88 10.32
C ILE A 123 15.35 4.16 10.98
N THR A 124 14.14 4.64 10.73
CA THR A 124 12.90 4.07 11.31
C THR A 124 12.37 2.85 10.55
N LYS A 125 13.03 2.42 9.47
CA LYS A 125 12.62 1.31 8.60
C LYS A 125 11.19 1.49 8.06
N SER A 126 10.81 2.74 7.78
CA SER A 126 9.49 3.16 7.30
C SER A 126 9.52 3.62 5.84
N GLU A 127 10.38 3.01 5.02
CA GLU A 127 10.60 3.44 3.64
C GLU A 127 9.30 3.38 2.82
N HIS A 128 8.78 4.54 2.46
CA HIS A 128 7.60 4.72 1.64
C HIS A 128 7.74 6.03 0.84
N PRO A 129 8.39 5.98 -0.35
CA PRO A 129 8.78 7.16 -1.11
C PRO A 129 7.67 8.19 -1.37
N PRO A 130 6.40 7.81 -1.63
CA PRO A 130 5.35 8.80 -1.88
C PRO A 130 5.14 9.80 -0.73
N ALA A 131 5.44 9.42 0.52
CA ALA A 131 5.31 10.30 1.67
C ALA A 131 6.28 11.49 1.61
N ALA A 132 7.43 11.38 0.93
CA ALA A 132 8.34 12.51 0.75
C ALA A 132 7.70 13.66 -0.06
N ALA A 133 6.82 13.34 -1.02
CA ALA A 133 6.06 14.34 -1.76
C ALA A 133 5.06 15.10 -0.87
N ILE A 134 4.51 14.46 0.16
CA ILE A 134 3.69 15.15 1.17
C ILE A 134 4.54 16.13 1.98
N ALA A 135 5.71 15.72 2.44
CA ALA A 135 6.60 16.64 3.16
C ALA A 135 6.95 17.87 2.32
N PHE A 136 7.20 17.66 1.03
CA PHE A 136 7.39 18.75 0.07
C PHE A 136 6.13 19.62 -0.08
N ALA A 137 4.94 19.03 -0.14
CA ALA A 137 3.67 19.78 -0.20
C ALA A 137 3.46 20.69 1.03
N PHE A 138 3.84 20.23 2.23
CA PHE A 138 3.82 21.05 3.45
C PHE A 138 4.70 22.28 3.34
N VAL A 139 5.89 22.14 2.75
CA VAL A 139 6.81 23.26 2.51
C VAL A 139 6.24 24.19 1.44
N LEU A 140 5.85 23.65 0.30
CA LEU A 140 5.45 24.43 -0.88
C LEU A 140 4.16 25.23 -0.65
N PHE A 141 3.14 24.61 -0.06
CA PHE A 141 1.79 25.19 0.06
C PHE A 141 1.43 25.62 1.49
N ARG A 142 2.37 25.51 2.46
CA ARG A 142 2.16 25.87 3.87
C ARG A 142 0.87 25.25 4.43
N ILE A 143 0.75 23.94 4.26
CA ILE A 143 -0.44 23.17 4.62
C ILE A 143 -0.72 23.36 6.12
N GLY A 144 -1.90 23.92 6.42
CA GLY A 144 -2.38 24.17 7.77
C GLY A 144 -3.18 23.00 8.35
N VAL A 145 -3.90 23.26 9.44
CA VAL A 145 -4.65 22.25 10.19
C VAL A 145 -5.68 21.50 9.33
N ILE A 146 -6.41 22.19 8.45
CA ILE A 146 -7.41 21.55 7.57
C ILE A 146 -6.74 20.54 6.64
N GLY A 147 -5.62 20.90 6.01
CA GLY A 147 -4.90 19.96 5.16
C GLY A 147 -4.26 18.80 5.92
N ILE A 148 -3.80 19.01 7.17
CA ILE A 148 -3.36 17.91 8.05
C ILE A 148 -4.50 16.93 8.31
N ILE A 149 -5.70 17.43 8.64
CA ILE A 149 -6.90 16.60 8.86
C ILE A 149 -7.21 15.78 7.60
N ILE A 150 -7.16 16.40 6.42
CA ILE A 150 -7.45 15.73 5.14
C ILE A 150 -6.42 14.65 4.82
N ILE A 151 -5.13 14.92 5.04
CA ILE A 151 -4.08 13.91 4.85
C ILE A 151 -4.28 12.77 5.85
N ALA A 152 -4.60 13.06 7.12
CA ALA A 152 -4.88 12.04 8.12
C ALA A 152 -6.10 11.19 7.74
N SER A 153 -7.20 11.82 7.29
CA SER A 153 -8.38 11.13 6.76
C SER A 153 -8.04 10.26 5.56
N GLY A 154 -7.22 10.74 4.61
CA GLY A 154 -6.74 9.96 3.48
C GLY A 154 -5.95 8.73 3.92
N VAL A 155 -5.04 8.87 4.89
CA VAL A 155 -4.30 7.75 5.49
C VAL A 155 -5.26 6.73 6.12
N ILE A 156 -6.27 7.19 6.87
CA ILE A 156 -7.27 6.33 7.50
C ILE A 156 -8.09 5.57 6.45
N ILE A 157 -8.57 6.24 5.40
CA ILE A 157 -9.34 5.63 4.31
C ILE A 157 -8.51 4.51 3.64
N VAL A 158 -7.25 4.82 3.29
CA VAL A 158 -6.36 3.86 2.62
C VAL A 158 -6.08 2.65 3.51
N VAL A 159 -5.82 2.86 4.81
CA VAL A 159 -5.58 1.77 5.76
C VAL A 159 -6.84 0.93 5.98
N ALA A 160 -8.02 1.55 6.10
CA ALA A 160 -9.29 0.84 6.28
C ALA A 160 -9.63 -0.02 5.06
N LEU A 161 -9.51 0.53 3.85
CA LEU A 161 -9.74 -0.23 2.61
C LEU A 161 -8.70 -1.32 2.41
N ARG A 162 -7.44 -1.08 2.81
CA ARG A 162 -6.42 -2.13 2.78
C ARG A 162 -6.76 -3.24 3.76
N TYR A 163 -7.20 -2.94 4.97
CA TYR A 163 -7.65 -3.97 5.91
C TYR A 163 -8.78 -4.83 5.32
N LEU A 164 -9.73 -4.23 4.60
CA LEU A 164 -10.76 -4.96 3.86
C LEU A 164 -10.17 -5.85 2.74
N LEU A 165 -9.17 -5.35 2.01
CA LEU A 165 -8.44 -6.15 1.03
C LEU A 165 -7.76 -7.36 1.70
N GLU A 166 -7.04 -7.13 2.78
CA GLU A 166 -6.34 -8.19 3.51
C GLU A 166 -7.33 -9.27 3.98
N LYS A 167 -8.46 -8.86 4.56
CA LYS A 167 -9.51 -9.79 4.99
C LYS A 167 -10.09 -10.60 3.83
N THR A 168 -10.46 -9.95 2.73
CA THR A 168 -11.08 -10.63 1.58
C THR A 168 -10.14 -11.51 0.77
N THR A 169 -8.84 -11.19 0.75
CA THR A 169 -7.86 -11.90 -0.10
C THR A 169 -7.08 -12.96 0.70
N PHE A 170 -6.67 -12.67 1.93
CA PHE A 170 -5.85 -13.61 2.73
C PHE A 170 -6.65 -14.73 3.39
N GLU A 171 -7.94 -14.52 3.73
CA GLU A 171 -8.79 -15.63 4.19
C GLU A 171 -8.92 -16.70 3.09
N VAL A 172 -9.10 -16.26 1.85
CA VAL A 172 -9.23 -17.13 0.68
C VAL A 172 -7.93 -17.90 0.40
N GLU A 173 -6.77 -17.28 0.63
CA GLU A 173 -5.47 -17.92 0.44
C GLU A 173 -5.15 -18.94 1.55
N ARG A 174 -5.50 -18.64 2.81
CA ARG A 174 -5.34 -19.59 3.93
C ARG A 174 -6.21 -20.84 3.76
N GLU A 175 -7.43 -20.70 3.26
CA GLU A 175 -8.27 -21.86 2.99
C GLU A 175 -7.67 -22.76 1.90
N MET A 176 -7.07 -22.18 0.86
CA MET A 176 -6.40 -22.96 -0.20
C MET A 176 -5.18 -23.73 0.30
N LEU A 177 -4.35 -23.10 1.12
CA LEU A 177 -3.20 -23.76 1.72
C LEU A 177 -3.65 -24.97 2.57
N LYS A 178 -4.73 -24.83 3.33
CA LYS A 178 -5.31 -25.95 4.10
C LYS A 178 -5.83 -27.07 3.20
N VAL A 179 -6.55 -26.75 2.12
CA VAL A 179 -7.09 -27.75 1.18
C VAL A 179 -5.96 -28.49 0.45
N SER A 180 -4.97 -27.78 -0.08
CA SER A 180 -3.83 -28.39 -0.79
C SER A 180 -2.97 -29.28 0.12
N LEU A 181 -2.76 -28.88 1.38
CA LEU A 181 -2.05 -29.70 2.36
C LEU A 181 -2.84 -30.97 2.71
N ARG A 182 -4.17 -30.88 2.87
CA ARG A 182 -5.03 -32.06 3.08
C ARG A 182 -5.00 -33.02 1.89
N GLU A 183 -5.07 -32.51 0.66
CA GLU A 183 -4.96 -33.35 -0.53
C GLU A 183 -3.59 -34.02 -0.64
N LYS A 184 -2.51 -33.28 -0.37
CA LYS A 184 -1.15 -33.83 -0.37
C LYS A 184 -0.99 -34.92 0.69
N GLN A 185 -1.50 -34.71 1.90
CA GLN A 185 -1.53 -35.73 2.96
C GLN A 185 -2.35 -36.95 2.55
N LYS A 186 -3.52 -36.76 1.92
CA LYS A 186 -4.37 -37.87 1.43
C LYS A 186 -3.66 -38.69 0.36
N ARG A 187 -2.94 -38.05 -0.57
CA ARG A 187 -2.14 -38.74 -1.59
C ARG A 187 -0.99 -39.55 -0.98
N ILE A 188 -0.27 -38.97 -0.01
CA ILE A 188 0.83 -39.66 0.71
C ILE A 188 0.28 -40.87 1.48
N GLY A 189 -0.85 -40.71 2.17
CA GLY A 189 -1.51 -41.80 2.89
C GLY A 189 -1.93 -42.96 1.98
N LEU A 190 -2.53 -42.64 0.82
CA LEU A 190 -2.90 -43.65 -0.18
C LEU A 190 -1.69 -44.38 -0.77
N GLN A 191 -0.59 -43.65 -1.02
CA GLN A 191 0.65 -44.24 -1.54
C GLN A 191 1.30 -45.19 -0.52
N ASN A 192 1.31 -44.80 0.76
CA ASN A 192 1.83 -45.65 1.83
C ASN A 192 0.96 -46.92 2.04
N SER A 193 -0.37 -46.80 1.97
CA SER A 193 -1.29 -47.95 2.06
C SER A 193 -1.08 -48.97 0.94
N LYS A 194 -0.90 -48.50 -0.31
CA LYS A 194 -0.59 -49.38 -1.45
C LYS A 194 0.74 -50.12 -1.27
N ASN A 195 1.77 -49.44 -0.80
CA ASN A 195 3.08 -50.05 -0.55
C ASN A 195 3.02 -51.12 0.57
N ALA A 196 2.22 -50.89 1.61
CA ALA A 196 2.03 -51.85 2.70
C ALA A 196 1.34 -53.15 2.24
N HIS A 197 0.34 -53.06 1.36
CA HIS A 197 -0.32 -54.24 0.79
C HIS A 197 0.61 -55.06 -0.11
N HIS A 198 1.52 -54.41 -0.84
CA HIS A 198 2.45 -55.13 -1.71
C HIS A 198 3.48 -55.94 -0.91
N LYS A 199 3.87 -55.44 0.28
CA LYS A 199 4.81 -56.11 1.19
C LYS A 199 4.23 -57.36 1.88
N ARG A 200 2.90 -57.52 1.96
CA ARG A 200 2.23 -58.71 2.54
C ARG A 200 2.01 -59.86 1.54
N ARG A 201 2.24 -59.62 0.24
CA ARG A 201 2.07 -60.63 -0.83
C ARG A 201 3.38 -61.25 -1.31
N ARG A 202 4.51 -60.86 -0.71
CA ARG A 202 5.81 -61.50 -0.85
C ARG A 202 6.16 -62.16 0.47
#